data_AF-A0A4R4R310-F1
#
_entry.id   AF-A0A4R4R310-F1
#
_cell.length_a   1.000
_cell.length_b   1.000
_cell.length_c   1.000
_cell.angle_alpha   90.00
_cell.angle_beta   90.00
_cell.angle_gamma   90.00
#
_symmetry.space_group_name_H-M   'P 1'
#
loop_
_entity.id
_entity.type
_entity.pdbx_description
1 polymer ?
#
loop_
_entity_poly.entity_id
_entity_poly.type
_entity_poly.pdbx_seq_one_letter_code
_entity_poly.pdbx_strand_id
1 'polypeptide(L)'
;MTIATNGSYTVIDGGRFSSIFEVHNSSTVVNMRNLTITNGGEDDEGGGLGWGGGLRIRDGSVYLYQVTVRDNVTTQQGGGIGNAGSLTLVESTVDNNRSASLIGGGGRSSVGGGIYNFTGGSIMIDRSTISNNLSLRGGGIGNASGRVTITNSTISGNTARNSGGGIVNYGAAGTFNIGFSTIVGNQANVSGADEEKLGGGIANFGGQIFMGGTILAGNTDNRDSYHASLTPDCHSPDAGRFSSYRNNVIGLVAGSCVVHDYFWGDRLIFDRVGRDPAAPLKPRVGDLAHNGGSTTTRLPLGGSPAVDFAEPAGWSGTVFDCPGIDQRGVSRPRDGDSNGTAICDSGSVEIG
;
A
#
# COMPACT_ATOMS: atom_id res chain seq x y z
N MET A 1 -23.40 -13.38 4.39
CA MET A 1 -23.00 -14.51 3.52
C MET A 1 -21.59 -14.95 3.87
N THR A 2 -21.29 -16.25 3.89
CA THR A 2 -19.93 -16.75 4.04
C THR A 2 -19.60 -17.66 2.86
N ILE A 3 -18.47 -17.41 2.21
CA ILE A 3 -17.90 -18.21 1.14
C ILE A 3 -16.54 -18.69 1.65
N ALA A 4 -16.47 -19.93 2.11
CA ALA A 4 -15.25 -20.50 2.65
C ALA A 4 -15.02 -21.85 2.00
N THR A 5 -13.75 -22.16 1.71
CA THR A 5 -13.39 -23.46 1.16
C THR A 5 -12.34 -24.14 2.02
N ASN A 6 -12.34 -25.47 1.96
CA ASN A 6 -11.50 -26.32 2.80
C ASN A 6 -10.13 -26.61 2.14
N GLY A 7 -9.77 -25.92 1.05
CA GLY A 7 -8.53 -26.19 0.31
C GLY A 7 -8.01 -25.00 -0.50
N SER A 8 -6.70 -25.01 -0.78
CA SER A 8 -5.93 -23.91 -1.38
C SER A 8 -6.23 -23.59 -2.85
N TYR A 9 -7.29 -24.15 -3.45
CA TYR A 9 -7.48 -24.18 -4.90
C TYR A 9 -8.86 -23.76 -5.39
N THR A 10 -9.74 -23.20 -4.56
CA THR A 10 -10.99 -22.66 -5.09
C THR A 10 -10.72 -21.36 -5.84
N VAL A 11 -10.99 -21.39 -7.15
CA VAL A 11 -10.87 -20.25 -8.06
C VAL A 11 -12.27 -19.86 -8.53
N ILE A 12 -12.60 -18.59 -8.40
CA ILE A 12 -13.79 -17.97 -8.96
C ILE A 12 -13.30 -17.05 -10.08
N ASP A 13 -13.57 -17.47 -11.32
CA ASP A 13 -13.10 -16.80 -12.53
C ASP A 13 -14.25 -16.03 -13.20
N GLY A 14 -14.04 -14.73 -13.44
CA GLY A 14 -15.03 -13.83 -14.04
C GLY A 14 -15.07 -13.82 -15.57
N GLY A 15 -14.15 -14.49 -16.25
CA GLY A 15 -14.10 -14.56 -17.72
C GLY A 15 -13.86 -13.21 -18.44
N ARG A 16 -13.48 -12.16 -17.70
CA ARG A 16 -13.37 -10.74 -18.12
C ARG A 16 -14.66 -10.07 -18.55
N PHE A 17 -15.81 -10.63 -18.16
CA PHE A 17 -17.10 -10.08 -18.58
C PHE A 17 -17.61 -8.97 -17.66
N SER A 18 -17.51 -9.17 -16.35
CA SER A 18 -18.12 -8.30 -15.35
C SER A 18 -17.35 -8.33 -14.03
N SER A 19 -17.76 -7.48 -13.08
CA SER A 19 -17.36 -7.64 -11.68
C SER A 19 -17.82 -9.01 -11.17
N ILE A 20 -16.92 -9.78 -10.55
CA ILE A 20 -17.24 -11.14 -10.07
C ILE A 20 -18.20 -11.09 -8.88
N PHE A 21 -17.98 -10.13 -7.97
CA PHE A 21 -18.85 -9.91 -6.82
C PHE A 21 -19.28 -8.46 -6.72
N GLU A 22 -20.58 -8.23 -6.56
CA GLU A 22 -21.14 -6.94 -6.15
C GLU A 22 -21.80 -7.06 -4.77
N VAL A 23 -21.30 -6.27 -3.81
CA VAL A 23 -21.81 -6.18 -2.44
C VAL A 23 -22.49 -4.83 -2.28
N HIS A 24 -23.80 -4.88 -2.14
CA HIS A 24 -24.67 -3.74 -1.90
C HIS A 24 -25.53 -3.97 -0.64
N ASN A 25 -26.21 -2.91 -0.19
CA ASN A 25 -26.93 -2.79 1.07
C ASN A 25 -25.97 -2.75 2.28
N SER A 26 -26.06 -1.66 3.05
CA SER A 26 -25.20 -1.38 4.22
C SER A 26 -25.29 -2.41 5.34
N SER A 27 -26.36 -3.20 5.40
CA SER A 27 -26.49 -4.31 6.35
C SER A 27 -25.83 -5.62 5.88
N THR A 28 -25.40 -5.70 4.62
CA THR A 28 -24.80 -6.90 4.05
C THR A 28 -23.37 -7.09 4.59
N VAL A 29 -23.13 -8.29 5.13
CA VAL A 29 -21.78 -8.74 5.53
C VAL A 29 -21.40 -9.97 4.73
N VAL A 30 -20.25 -9.91 4.04
CA VAL A 30 -19.68 -11.03 3.28
C VAL A 30 -18.33 -11.43 3.85
N ASN A 31 -18.18 -12.71 4.19
CA ASN A 31 -16.92 -13.29 4.64
C ASN A 31 -16.39 -14.24 3.57
N MET A 32 -15.18 -14.02 3.08
CA MET A 32 -14.53 -14.87 2.08
C MET A 32 -13.22 -15.43 2.64
N ARG A 33 -13.01 -16.73 2.48
CA ARG A 33 -11.82 -17.42 2.99
C ARG A 33 -11.27 -18.47 2.04
N ASN A 34 -9.94 -18.55 1.93
CA ASN A 34 -9.22 -19.60 1.20
C ASN A 34 -9.70 -19.75 -0.24
N LEU A 35 -9.73 -18.66 -1.00
CA LEU A 35 -10.15 -18.68 -2.40
C LEU A 35 -9.42 -17.63 -3.22
N THR A 36 -9.45 -17.82 -4.54
CA THR A 36 -8.94 -16.89 -5.54
C THR A 36 -10.09 -16.27 -6.31
N ILE A 37 -10.06 -14.95 -6.48
CA ILE A 37 -10.99 -14.16 -7.30
C ILE A 37 -10.17 -13.60 -8.45
N THR A 38 -10.45 -14.07 -9.67
CA THR A 38 -9.56 -13.81 -10.80
C THR A 38 -10.28 -13.49 -12.08
N ASN A 39 -9.58 -12.75 -12.96
CA ASN A 39 -10.00 -12.56 -14.35
C ASN A 39 -11.41 -11.93 -14.44
N GLY A 40 -11.75 -11.05 -13.50
CA GLY A 40 -12.93 -10.20 -13.57
C GLY A 40 -12.72 -8.98 -14.46
N GLY A 41 -13.82 -8.44 -14.97
CA GLY A 41 -13.87 -7.35 -15.95
C GLY A 41 -14.73 -6.17 -15.48
N GLU A 42 -15.02 -5.25 -16.39
CA GLU A 42 -16.07 -4.25 -16.21
C GLU A 42 -17.27 -4.62 -17.08
N ASP A 43 -18.49 -4.41 -16.56
CA ASP A 43 -19.68 -4.44 -17.39
C ASP A 43 -19.65 -3.23 -18.34
N ASP A 44 -19.75 -3.48 -19.65
CA ASP A 44 -19.85 -2.47 -20.72
C ASP A 44 -21.13 -1.61 -20.64
N GLU A 45 -21.89 -1.66 -19.53
CA GLU A 45 -23.08 -0.84 -19.32
C GLU A 45 -22.70 0.64 -19.16
N GLY A 46 -22.60 1.29 -20.32
CA GLY A 46 -22.24 2.67 -20.52
C GLY A 46 -23.07 3.62 -19.67
N GLY A 47 -22.42 4.17 -18.63
CA GLY A 47 -22.96 5.28 -17.86
C GLY A 47 -22.38 5.42 -16.45
N GLY A 48 -21.94 4.33 -15.84
CA GLY A 48 -21.37 4.35 -14.49
C GLY A 48 -19.87 4.63 -14.46
N LEU A 49 -19.42 5.30 -13.39
CA LEU A 49 -18.06 5.07 -12.87
C LEU A 49 -17.90 3.55 -12.75
N GLY A 50 -16.87 2.97 -13.32
CA GLY A 50 -16.57 1.53 -13.34
C GLY A 50 -15.79 1.16 -12.09
N TRP A 51 -16.17 0.05 -11.45
CA TRP A 51 -15.68 -0.33 -10.12
C TRP A 51 -15.08 -1.73 -10.24
N GLY A 52 -13.99 -1.99 -9.51
CA GLY A 52 -13.69 -3.31 -8.97
C GLY A 52 -13.89 -4.50 -9.90
N GLY A 53 -12.90 -4.87 -10.71
CA GLY A 53 -13.05 -6.01 -11.64
C GLY A 53 -13.28 -7.34 -10.90
N GLY A 54 -12.63 -7.54 -9.76
CA GLY A 54 -12.88 -8.68 -8.89
C GLY A 54 -14.05 -8.44 -7.94
N LEU A 55 -13.95 -7.38 -7.12
CA LEU A 55 -14.96 -7.05 -6.12
C LEU A 55 -15.39 -5.59 -6.18
N ARG A 56 -16.70 -5.38 -6.20
CA ARG A 56 -17.36 -4.08 -6.10
C ARG A 56 -18.14 -4.00 -4.78
N ILE A 57 -17.72 -3.14 -3.87
CA ILE A 57 -18.35 -2.93 -2.56
C ILE A 57 -18.96 -1.53 -2.56
N ARG A 58 -20.29 -1.42 -2.55
CA ARG A 58 -21.00 -0.13 -2.66
C ARG A 58 -21.26 0.51 -1.31
N ASP A 59 -21.72 -0.28 -0.34
CA ASP A 59 -22.11 0.20 0.99
C ASP A 59 -22.07 -0.89 2.08
N GLY A 60 -21.90 -2.17 1.73
CA GLY A 60 -21.79 -3.29 2.67
C GLY A 60 -20.39 -3.50 3.26
N SER A 61 -20.21 -4.60 4.00
CA SER A 61 -18.94 -4.99 4.62
C SER A 61 -18.40 -6.31 4.04
N VAL A 62 -17.13 -6.32 3.66
CA VAL A 62 -16.43 -7.51 3.14
C VAL A 62 -15.18 -7.81 3.95
N TYR A 63 -15.07 -9.06 4.38
CA TYR A 63 -13.92 -9.60 5.10
C TYR A 63 -13.24 -10.67 4.26
N LEU A 64 -11.99 -10.41 3.87
CA LEU A 64 -11.12 -11.31 3.12
C LEU A 64 -10.07 -11.87 4.06
N TYR A 65 -10.03 -13.19 4.23
CA TYR A 65 -9.00 -13.87 5.02
C TYR A 65 -8.36 -14.98 4.17
N GLN A 66 -7.05 -14.89 3.91
CA GLN A 66 -6.38 -15.84 3.01
C GLN A 66 -7.04 -15.92 1.64
N VAL A 67 -7.38 -14.74 1.09
CA VAL A 67 -7.98 -14.59 -0.23
C VAL A 67 -6.95 -13.99 -1.18
N THR A 68 -6.91 -14.49 -2.42
CA THR A 68 -6.14 -13.88 -3.51
C THR A 68 -7.08 -13.18 -4.49
N VAL A 69 -6.91 -11.88 -4.72
CA VAL A 69 -7.61 -11.12 -5.76
C VAL A 69 -6.59 -10.77 -6.84
N ARG A 70 -6.67 -11.43 -8.00
CA ARG A 70 -5.63 -11.29 -9.03
C ARG A 70 -6.13 -11.23 -10.46
N ASP A 71 -5.30 -10.66 -11.35
CA ASP A 71 -5.55 -10.65 -12.80
C ASP A 71 -6.89 -10.04 -13.21
N ASN A 72 -7.49 -9.19 -12.36
CA ASN A 72 -8.72 -8.49 -12.69
C ASN A 72 -8.39 -7.19 -13.43
N VAL A 73 -9.22 -6.83 -14.40
CA VAL A 73 -8.97 -5.70 -15.28
C VAL A 73 -10.21 -4.82 -15.36
N THR A 74 -10.04 -3.52 -15.19
CA THR A 74 -11.05 -2.49 -15.48
C THR A 74 -10.44 -1.39 -16.33
N THR A 75 -11.24 -0.55 -17.00
CA THR A 75 -10.74 0.67 -17.65
C THR A 75 -10.84 1.89 -16.74
N GLN A 76 -11.51 1.76 -15.59
CA GLN A 76 -11.84 2.88 -14.70
C GLN A 76 -11.10 2.82 -13.35
N GLN A 77 -11.76 2.47 -12.24
CA GLN A 77 -11.14 2.46 -10.91
C GLN A 77 -11.15 1.07 -10.27
N GLY A 78 -10.14 0.79 -9.44
CA GLY A 78 -10.07 -0.45 -8.66
C GLY A 78 -9.95 -1.67 -9.55
N GLY A 79 -8.81 -1.89 -10.20
CA GLY A 79 -8.65 -3.02 -11.12
C GLY A 79 -9.02 -4.36 -10.45
N GLY A 80 -8.56 -4.58 -9.22
CA GLY A 80 -8.98 -5.69 -8.37
C GLY A 80 -10.26 -5.40 -7.59
N ILE A 81 -10.21 -4.36 -6.76
CA ILE A 81 -11.26 -4.06 -5.78
C ILE A 81 -11.66 -2.59 -5.83
N GLY A 82 -12.96 -2.31 -5.93
CA GLY A 82 -13.54 -0.99 -5.74
C GLY A 82 -14.37 -0.95 -4.47
N ASN A 83 -14.05 -0.05 -3.53
CA ASN A 83 -14.70 0.02 -2.21
C ASN A 83 -15.27 1.40 -1.89
N ALA A 84 -16.57 1.49 -1.66
CA ALA A 84 -17.25 2.62 -1.00
C ALA A 84 -17.88 2.22 0.34
N GLY A 85 -17.87 0.94 0.68
CA GLY A 85 -18.30 0.41 1.99
C GLY A 85 -17.12 0.14 2.91
N SER A 86 -17.15 -1.00 3.60
CA SER A 86 -16.08 -1.47 4.48
C SER A 86 -15.40 -2.70 3.90
N LEU A 87 -14.07 -2.66 3.82
CA LEU A 87 -13.24 -3.75 3.33
C LEU A 87 -12.13 -4.08 4.34
N THR A 88 -12.03 -5.34 4.72
CA THR A 88 -10.96 -5.86 5.58
C THR A 88 -10.20 -6.96 4.85
N LEU A 89 -8.87 -6.82 4.73
CA LEU A 89 -7.95 -7.82 4.20
C LEU A 89 -7.05 -8.28 5.33
N VAL A 90 -7.07 -9.58 5.60
CA VAL A 90 -6.17 -10.22 6.56
C VAL A 90 -5.48 -11.37 5.85
N GLU A 91 -4.15 -11.44 5.92
CA GLU A 91 -3.39 -12.56 5.33
C GLU A 91 -3.74 -12.80 3.86
N SER A 92 -4.05 -11.74 3.13
CA SER A 92 -4.61 -11.79 1.78
C SER A 92 -3.67 -11.14 0.76
N THR A 93 -3.87 -11.46 -0.51
CA THR A 93 -3.03 -10.97 -1.61
C THR A 93 -3.89 -10.26 -2.66
N VAL A 94 -3.48 -9.05 -3.05
CA VAL A 94 -4.04 -8.33 -4.21
C VAL A 94 -2.94 -8.14 -5.24
N ASP A 95 -2.95 -8.93 -6.30
CA ASP A 95 -1.81 -9.06 -7.21
C ASP A 95 -2.17 -8.95 -8.70
N ASN A 96 -1.30 -8.31 -9.49
CA ASN A 96 -1.42 -8.23 -10.96
C ASN A 96 -2.78 -7.75 -11.49
N ASN A 97 -3.48 -6.91 -10.73
CA ASN A 97 -4.72 -6.28 -11.17
C ASN A 97 -4.41 -4.96 -11.90
N ARG A 98 -5.28 -4.58 -12.84
CA ARG A 98 -4.99 -3.45 -13.73
C ARG A 98 -6.22 -2.55 -13.89
N SER A 99 -6.05 -1.25 -13.67
CA SER A 99 -7.01 -0.24 -14.15
C SER A 99 -6.44 0.48 -15.37
N ALA A 100 -6.69 -0.13 -16.52
CA ALA A 100 -6.05 0.12 -17.79
C ALA A 100 -6.86 1.08 -18.68
N SER A 101 -7.14 2.30 -18.21
CA SER A 101 -7.50 3.35 -19.18
C SER A 101 -6.34 3.50 -20.17
N LEU A 102 -6.59 3.13 -21.43
CA LEU A 102 -5.64 3.19 -22.53
C LEU A 102 -5.69 4.54 -23.26
N ILE A 103 -6.60 5.43 -22.87
CA ILE A 103 -6.93 6.61 -23.67
C ILE A 103 -6.50 7.88 -22.93
N GLY A 104 -5.37 8.45 -23.37
CA GLY A 104 -5.12 9.87 -23.19
C GLY A 104 -6.13 10.67 -24.02
N GLY A 105 -6.82 11.63 -23.41
CA GLY A 105 -7.64 12.60 -24.15
C GLY A 105 -9.10 12.80 -23.73
N GLY A 106 -9.57 12.24 -22.61
CA GLY A 106 -10.99 12.34 -22.22
C GLY A 106 -11.31 12.68 -20.76
N GLY A 107 -10.33 13.06 -19.93
CA GLY A 107 -10.57 13.48 -18.54
C GLY A 107 -10.89 12.36 -17.54
N ARG A 108 -11.02 11.09 -17.96
CA ARG A 108 -11.16 9.94 -17.05
C ARG A 108 -9.77 9.43 -16.63
N SER A 109 -9.40 9.67 -15.38
CA SER A 109 -8.15 9.16 -14.80
C SER A 109 -8.40 7.84 -14.08
N SER A 110 -7.77 6.74 -14.53
CA SER A 110 -7.84 5.46 -13.81
C SER A 110 -7.02 5.53 -12.52
N VAL A 111 -7.57 5.00 -11.43
CA VAL A 111 -6.92 5.07 -10.11
C VAL A 111 -7.07 3.73 -9.39
N GLY A 112 -6.04 3.32 -8.65
CA GLY A 112 -6.07 2.10 -7.82
C GLY A 112 -6.05 0.83 -8.68
N GLY A 113 -4.87 0.40 -9.12
CA GLY A 113 -4.74 -0.81 -9.93
C GLY A 113 -5.17 -2.06 -9.16
N GLY A 114 -4.70 -2.17 -7.91
CA GLY A 114 -5.13 -3.20 -6.98
C GLY A 114 -6.46 -2.85 -6.33
N ILE A 115 -6.46 -1.77 -5.55
CA ILE A 115 -7.61 -1.35 -4.75
C ILE A 115 -7.87 0.15 -4.96
N TYR A 116 -9.14 0.51 -5.14
CA TYR A 116 -9.58 1.89 -5.09
C TYR A 116 -10.65 2.09 -4.01
N ASN A 117 -10.37 3.03 -3.10
CA ASN A 117 -11.26 3.43 -2.02
C ASN A 117 -11.95 4.76 -2.37
N PHE A 118 -13.26 4.71 -2.52
CA PHE A 118 -14.11 5.86 -2.79
C PHE A 118 -14.38 6.68 -1.52
N THR A 119 -14.93 7.88 -1.70
CA THR A 119 -15.33 8.76 -0.60
C THR A 119 -16.25 8.05 0.37
N GLY A 120 -15.93 8.14 1.67
CA GLY A 120 -16.68 7.46 2.74
C GLY A 120 -16.32 5.98 2.93
N GLY A 121 -15.57 5.38 2.01
CA GLY A 121 -15.10 4.00 2.13
C GLY A 121 -14.01 3.83 3.19
N SER A 122 -14.01 2.67 3.85
CA SER A 122 -13.02 2.27 4.85
C SER A 122 -12.31 0.98 4.44
N ILE A 123 -10.99 0.98 4.56
CA ILE A 123 -10.14 -0.18 4.32
C ILE A 123 -9.26 -0.47 5.53
N MET A 124 -9.20 -1.73 5.95
CA MET A 124 -8.21 -2.27 6.86
C MET A 124 -7.41 -3.37 6.16
N ILE A 125 -6.09 -3.25 6.14
CA ILE A 125 -5.16 -4.22 5.56
C ILE A 125 -4.18 -4.66 6.65
N ASP A 126 -4.17 -5.96 6.95
CA ASP A 126 -3.35 -6.55 8.00
C ASP A 126 -2.67 -7.82 7.48
N ARG A 127 -1.37 -7.96 7.73
CA ARG A 127 -0.56 -9.13 7.30
C ARG A 127 -0.74 -9.51 5.82
N SER A 128 -0.94 -8.54 4.94
CA SER A 128 -1.35 -8.77 3.55
C SER A 128 -0.34 -8.21 2.54
N THR A 129 -0.38 -8.73 1.32
CA THR A 129 0.44 -8.23 0.20
C THR A 129 -0.40 -7.54 -0.86
N ILE A 130 0.04 -6.38 -1.31
CA ILE A 130 -0.49 -5.70 -2.50
C ILE A 130 0.66 -5.52 -3.48
N SER A 131 0.63 -6.21 -4.61
CA SER A 131 1.79 -6.30 -5.51
C SER A 131 1.47 -6.31 -6.99
N ASN A 132 2.44 -5.89 -7.80
CA ASN A 132 2.40 -6.00 -9.27
C ASN A 132 1.14 -5.38 -9.93
N ASN A 133 0.43 -4.50 -9.23
CA ASN A 133 -0.78 -3.89 -9.76
C ASN A 133 -0.42 -2.66 -10.59
N LEU A 134 -1.21 -2.39 -11.64
CA LEU A 134 -0.95 -1.32 -12.60
C LEU A 134 -2.13 -0.35 -12.70
N SER A 135 -1.85 0.94 -12.63
CA SER A 135 -2.84 1.99 -12.90
C SER A 135 -2.21 3.21 -13.55
N LEU A 136 -3.03 4.20 -13.94
CA LEU A 136 -2.54 5.53 -14.21
C LEU A 136 -2.04 6.21 -12.93
N ARG A 137 -2.81 6.14 -11.83
CA ARG A 137 -2.47 6.72 -10.52
C ARG A 137 -2.73 5.69 -9.42
N GLY A 138 -1.84 5.53 -8.45
CA GLY A 138 -2.05 4.52 -7.41
C GLY A 138 -1.97 3.12 -7.98
N GLY A 139 -0.78 2.64 -8.33
CA GLY A 139 -0.60 1.30 -8.89
C GLY A 139 -1.20 0.24 -7.96
N GLY A 140 -0.82 0.28 -6.68
CA GLY A 140 -1.36 -0.58 -5.63
C GLY A 140 -2.71 -0.09 -5.13
N ILE A 141 -2.71 1.02 -4.38
CA ILE A 141 -3.89 1.57 -3.71
C ILE A 141 -4.15 3.00 -4.15
N GLY A 142 -5.40 3.32 -4.48
CA GLY A 142 -5.88 4.69 -4.57
C GLY A 142 -6.94 4.98 -3.51
N ASN A 143 -6.86 6.15 -2.88
CA ASN A 143 -7.85 6.61 -1.91
C ASN A 143 -8.37 8.00 -2.30
N ALA A 144 -9.69 8.16 -2.36
CA ALA A 144 -10.35 9.42 -2.62
C ALA A 144 -11.22 9.79 -1.43
N SER A 145 -10.70 10.60 -0.50
CA SER A 145 -11.42 11.05 0.70
C SER A 145 -11.96 9.92 1.60
N GLY A 146 -11.42 8.71 1.51
CA GLY A 146 -11.74 7.59 2.40
C GLY A 146 -10.69 7.39 3.49
N ARG A 147 -10.85 6.35 4.31
CA ARG A 147 -9.91 5.98 5.37
C ARG A 147 -9.26 4.63 5.07
N VAL A 148 -7.93 4.57 5.17
CA VAL A 148 -7.15 3.35 5.00
C VAL A 148 -6.26 3.13 6.21
N THR A 149 -6.26 1.92 6.76
CA THR A 149 -5.33 1.49 7.81
C THR A 149 -4.55 0.28 7.30
N ILE A 150 -3.23 0.33 7.43
CA ILE A 150 -2.32 -0.70 6.93
C ILE A 150 -1.35 -1.08 8.05
N THR A 151 -1.34 -2.35 8.43
CA THR A 151 -0.47 -2.86 9.49
C THR A 151 0.22 -4.14 9.03
N ASN A 152 1.51 -4.33 9.36
CA ASN A 152 2.25 -5.57 9.08
C ASN A 152 2.13 -6.04 7.63
N SER A 153 2.07 -5.14 6.66
CA SER A 153 1.73 -5.49 5.28
C SER A 153 2.82 -5.06 4.30
N THR A 154 2.90 -5.74 3.17
CA THR A 154 3.85 -5.42 2.10
C THR A 154 3.14 -4.84 0.88
N ILE A 155 3.58 -3.67 0.43
CA ILE A 155 3.15 -3.03 -0.82
C ILE A 155 4.37 -2.91 -1.72
N SER A 156 4.44 -3.72 -2.78
CA SER A 156 5.68 -3.84 -3.56
C SER A 156 5.47 -4.17 -5.01
N GLY A 157 6.33 -3.65 -5.90
CA GLY A 157 6.26 -3.95 -7.33
C GLY A 157 5.06 -3.34 -8.04
N ASN A 158 4.30 -2.44 -7.38
CA ASN A 158 3.17 -1.79 -8.03
C ASN A 158 3.65 -0.65 -8.91
N THR A 159 2.91 -0.40 -9.99
CA THR A 159 3.29 0.55 -11.02
C THR A 159 2.18 1.54 -11.31
N ALA A 160 2.51 2.83 -11.30
CA ALA A 160 1.65 3.90 -11.78
C ALA A 160 2.29 4.55 -13.00
N ARG A 161 1.49 4.80 -14.05
CA ARG A 161 1.96 5.56 -15.22
C ARG A 161 2.18 7.05 -14.92
N ASN A 162 1.56 7.58 -13.87
CA ASN A 162 1.66 8.98 -13.46
C ASN A 162 2.24 9.12 -12.05
N SER A 163 1.49 8.81 -10.99
CA SER A 163 1.91 9.10 -9.61
C SER A 163 1.42 8.05 -8.62
N GLY A 164 2.14 7.91 -7.50
CA GLY A 164 1.80 6.94 -6.46
C GLY A 164 1.91 5.51 -6.95
N GLY A 165 3.13 5.05 -7.26
CA GLY A 165 3.33 3.67 -7.73
C GLY A 165 2.72 2.65 -6.75
N GLY A 166 3.04 2.80 -5.47
CA GLY A 166 2.45 2.02 -4.39
C GLY A 166 1.09 2.55 -3.99
N ILE A 167 1.05 3.78 -3.47
CA ILE A 167 -0.14 4.42 -2.92
C ILE A 167 -0.33 5.80 -3.53
N VAL A 168 -1.58 6.14 -3.82
CA VAL A 168 -1.98 7.52 -4.04
C VAL A 168 -3.16 7.92 -3.17
N ASN A 169 -3.11 9.14 -2.64
CA ASN A 169 -4.16 9.71 -1.79
C ASN A 169 -4.63 11.07 -2.35
N TYR A 170 -5.94 11.25 -2.42
CA TYR A 170 -6.59 12.46 -2.92
C TYR A 170 -7.72 12.90 -2.00
N GLY A 171 -8.07 14.18 -2.09
CA GLY A 171 -9.19 14.78 -1.39
C GLY A 171 -8.87 15.17 0.06
N ALA A 172 -9.46 16.27 0.52
CA ALA A 172 -9.07 16.92 1.78
C ALA A 172 -9.24 16.05 3.03
N ALA A 173 -10.12 15.04 2.99
CA ALA A 173 -10.42 14.14 4.10
C ALA A 173 -9.74 12.75 3.98
N GLY A 174 -8.95 12.50 2.92
CA GLY A 174 -8.33 11.20 2.68
C GLY A 174 -7.26 10.89 3.72
N THR A 175 -7.36 9.76 4.43
CA THR A 175 -6.41 9.41 5.49
C THR A 175 -5.80 8.03 5.30
N PHE A 176 -4.49 7.92 5.53
CA PHE A 176 -3.78 6.66 5.73
C PHE A 176 -3.16 6.61 7.12
N ASN A 177 -3.32 5.47 7.80
CA ASN A 177 -2.57 5.12 9.01
C ASN A 177 -1.75 3.88 8.68
N ILE A 178 -0.42 3.99 8.65
CA ILE A 178 0.49 2.95 8.18
C ILE A 178 1.46 2.60 9.31
N GLY A 179 1.29 1.41 9.88
CA GLY A 179 2.13 0.88 10.95
C GLY A 179 2.92 -0.33 10.47
N PHE A 180 4.20 -0.43 10.84
CA PHE A 180 4.97 -1.67 10.70
C PHE A 180 4.83 -2.32 9.32
N SER A 181 4.90 -1.53 8.25
CA SER A 181 4.62 -1.99 6.88
C SER A 181 5.79 -1.70 5.95
N THR A 182 5.88 -2.42 4.84
CA THR A 182 6.98 -2.33 3.90
C THR A 182 6.48 -1.86 2.54
N ILE A 183 6.86 -0.65 2.13
CA ILE A 183 6.50 0.00 0.86
C ILE A 183 7.78 0.21 0.05
N VAL A 184 8.12 -0.78 -0.79
CA VAL A 184 9.42 -0.87 -1.47
C VAL A 184 9.27 -1.34 -2.90
N GLY A 185 10.08 -0.82 -3.81
CA GLY A 185 10.14 -1.28 -5.20
C GLY A 185 8.86 -0.98 -5.98
N ASN A 186 8.11 0.05 -5.58
CA ASN A 186 7.01 0.57 -6.37
C ASN A 186 7.52 1.65 -7.32
N GLN A 187 6.86 1.79 -8.47
CA GLN A 187 7.33 2.66 -9.55
C GLN A 187 6.24 3.62 -10.02
N ALA A 188 6.56 4.90 -10.14
CA ALA A 188 5.73 5.90 -10.80
C ALA A 188 6.36 6.35 -12.14
N ASN A 189 5.58 7.08 -12.94
CA ASN A 189 6.00 7.67 -14.20
C ASN A 189 6.58 6.71 -15.26
N VAL A 190 6.01 5.50 -15.41
CA VAL A 190 6.52 4.52 -16.40
C VAL A 190 6.12 4.80 -17.86
N SER A 191 5.22 5.75 -18.11
CA SER A 191 4.83 6.12 -19.47
C SER A 191 4.29 7.56 -19.56
N GLY A 192 5.02 8.43 -20.25
CA GLY A 192 4.63 9.79 -20.66
C GLY A 192 5.53 10.88 -20.08
N ALA A 193 5.79 11.93 -20.86
CA ALA A 193 6.81 12.96 -20.61
C ALA A 193 6.42 14.10 -19.64
N ASP A 194 5.45 13.92 -18.74
CA ASP A 194 5.08 15.00 -17.81
C ASP A 194 5.94 14.97 -16.55
N GLU A 195 6.40 16.15 -16.15
CA GLU A 195 7.30 16.36 -15.01
C GLU A 195 6.57 16.34 -13.65
N GLU A 196 5.23 16.43 -13.63
CA GLU A 196 4.40 16.43 -12.41
C GLU A 196 4.10 15.02 -11.85
N LYS A 197 4.86 14.01 -12.30
CA LYS A 197 4.62 12.59 -12.08
C LYS A 197 5.55 12.03 -11.00
N LEU A 198 5.06 11.97 -9.76
CA LEU A 198 5.90 11.94 -8.56
C LEU A 198 5.47 10.81 -7.60
N GLY A 199 6.39 10.41 -6.70
CA GLY A 199 6.11 9.47 -5.61
C GLY A 199 5.88 8.04 -6.07
N GLY A 200 6.93 7.34 -6.50
CA GLY A 200 6.92 5.89 -6.72
C GLY A 200 6.36 5.09 -5.54
N GLY A 201 6.71 5.45 -4.30
CA GLY A 201 6.15 4.87 -3.08
C GLY A 201 4.76 5.41 -2.80
N ILE A 202 4.68 6.63 -2.25
CA ILE A 202 3.43 7.31 -1.91
C ILE A 202 3.36 8.69 -2.56
N ALA A 203 2.27 8.98 -3.27
CA ALA A 203 1.93 10.34 -3.68
C ALA A 203 0.67 10.82 -2.94
N ASN A 204 0.78 11.93 -2.22
CA ASN A 204 -0.29 12.49 -1.41
C ASN A 204 -0.69 13.88 -1.93
N PHE A 205 -1.83 13.99 -2.61
CA PHE A 205 -2.33 15.23 -3.19
C PHE A 205 -3.44 15.89 -2.35
N GLY A 206 -3.76 15.35 -1.17
CA GLY A 206 -4.72 15.91 -0.23
C GLY A 206 -4.86 15.05 1.03
N GLY A 207 -5.44 15.58 2.10
CA GLY A 207 -5.62 14.79 3.33
C GLY A 207 -4.30 14.54 4.10
N GLN A 208 -4.15 13.40 4.76
CA GLN A 208 -3.03 13.11 5.68
C GLN A 208 -2.52 11.66 5.58
N ILE A 209 -1.20 11.49 5.64
CA ILE A 209 -0.53 10.20 5.78
C ILE A 209 0.18 10.15 7.13
N PHE A 210 -0.21 9.19 7.97
CA PHE A 210 0.39 8.92 9.26
C PHE A 210 1.20 7.63 9.19
N MET A 211 2.47 7.65 9.59
CA MET A 211 3.35 6.47 9.50
C MET A 211 4.16 6.25 10.77
N GLY A 212 4.25 5.00 11.22
CA GLY A 212 5.15 4.59 12.30
C GLY A 212 5.73 3.21 12.05
N GLY A 213 6.99 2.99 12.42
CA GLY A 213 7.64 1.69 12.25
C GLY A 213 7.70 1.22 10.80
N THR A 214 7.60 2.10 9.79
CA THR A 214 7.35 1.71 8.39
C THR A 214 8.59 1.90 7.52
N ILE A 215 8.82 0.99 6.58
CA ILE A 215 9.83 1.16 5.53
C ILE A 215 9.15 1.79 4.30
N LEU A 216 9.58 2.99 3.93
CA LEU A 216 9.19 3.69 2.70
C LEU A 216 10.46 4.09 1.93
N ALA A 217 11.04 3.13 1.22
CA ALA A 217 12.36 3.29 0.61
C ALA A 217 12.53 2.41 -0.63
N GLY A 218 13.49 2.75 -1.49
CA GLY A 218 13.80 1.95 -2.69
C GLY A 218 12.64 1.91 -3.70
N ASN A 219 11.77 2.92 -3.66
CA ASN A 219 10.80 3.16 -4.73
C ASN A 219 11.45 4.01 -5.81
N THR A 220 10.87 4.02 -7.00
CA THR A 220 11.42 4.76 -8.15
C THR A 220 10.36 5.60 -8.84
N ASP A 221 10.79 6.70 -9.43
CA ASP A 221 10.10 7.31 -10.56
C ASP A 221 11.11 7.44 -11.70
N ASN A 222 10.70 7.99 -12.84
CA ASN A 222 11.58 8.07 -14.01
C ASN A 222 12.64 9.18 -13.93
N ARG A 223 12.77 9.86 -12.79
CA ARG A 223 13.80 10.89 -12.59
C ARG A 223 15.06 10.25 -12.04
N ASP A 224 16.19 10.81 -12.42
CA ASP A 224 17.51 10.43 -11.91
C ASP A 224 17.98 11.36 -10.79
N SER A 225 19.16 11.07 -10.24
CA SER A 225 19.79 11.82 -9.14
C SER A 225 20.15 13.27 -9.49
N TYR A 226 20.13 13.67 -10.75
CA TYR A 226 20.43 15.05 -11.16
C TYR A 226 19.18 15.95 -11.11
N HIS A 227 17.99 15.38 -11.00
CA HIS A 227 16.75 16.14 -10.86
C HIS A 227 16.60 16.64 -9.42
N ALA A 228 16.62 17.97 -9.23
CA ALA A 228 16.52 18.62 -7.91
C ALA A 228 15.23 18.28 -7.13
N SER A 229 14.19 17.80 -7.82
CA SER A 229 12.92 17.38 -7.21
C SER A 229 12.83 15.88 -6.92
N LEU A 230 13.90 15.09 -7.15
CA LEU A 230 13.88 13.63 -7.00
C LEU A 230 13.38 13.23 -5.61
N THR A 231 12.22 12.56 -5.60
CA THR A 231 11.46 12.21 -4.41
C THR A 231 10.62 10.96 -4.68
N PRO A 232 11.27 9.83 -5.00
CA PRO A 232 10.54 8.65 -5.47
C PRO A 232 9.84 7.92 -4.34
N ASP A 233 10.24 8.11 -3.09
CA ASP A 233 9.63 7.43 -1.96
C ASP A 233 8.34 8.10 -1.49
N CYS A 234 8.32 9.42 -1.40
CA CYS A 234 7.13 10.17 -1.00
C CYS A 234 7.00 11.49 -1.76
N HIS A 235 5.78 11.95 -1.98
CA HIS A 235 5.51 13.23 -2.63
C HIS A 235 4.24 13.88 -2.09
N SER A 236 4.28 15.19 -1.81
CA SER A 236 3.10 16.03 -1.67
C SER A 236 3.36 17.46 -2.18
N PRO A 237 2.38 18.10 -2.84
CA PRO A 237 2.49 19.53 -3.18
C PRO A 237 2.40 20.43 -1.95
N ASP A 238 1.76 19.97 -0.86
CA ASP A 238 1.64 20.74 0.38
C ASP A 238 2.58 20.18 1.46
N ALA A 239 3.25 21.05 2.20
CA ALA A 239 3.96 20.67 3.42
C ALA A 239 2.97 20.20 4.51
N GLY A 240 3.42 19.42 5.50
CA GLY A 240 2.56 18.99 6.61
C GLY A 240 1.63 17.82 6.31
N ARG A 241 1.86 17.11 5.21
CA ARG A 241 0.96 16.04 4.69
C ARG A 241 1.42 14.63 5.00
N PHE A 242 2.65 14.48 5.47
CA PHE A 242 3.20 13.26 6.03
C PHE A 242 3.60 13.52 7.48
N SER A 243 3.01 12.75 8.39
CA SER A 243 3.31 12.78 9.80
C SER A 243 3.95 11.47 10.23
N SER A 244 5.18 11.58 10.72
CA SER A 244 5.91 10.50 11.35
C SER A 244 5.49 10.36 12.81
N TYR A 245 5.16 9.14 13.18
CA TYR A 245 5.10 8.63 14.55
C TYR A 245 6.29 7.71 14.83
N ARG A 246 7.44 8.05 14.21
CA ARG A 246 8.78 7.53 14.46
C ARG A 246 9.05 6.13 13.93
N ASN A 247 10.31 5.75 14.00
CA ASN A 247 10.83 4.45 13.62
C ASN A 247 10.60 4.12 12.15
N ASN A 248 10.49 5.15 11.29
CA ASN A 248 10.37 4.94 9.86
C ASN A 248 11.76 4.89 9.22
N VAL A 249 11.90 4.02 8.22
CA VAL A 249 13.06 3.97 7.32
C VAL A 249 12.62 4.56 6.00
N ILE A 250 13.05 5.79 5.71
CA ILE A 250 12.65 6.55 4.52
C ILE A 250 13.85 6.73 3.60
N GLY A 251 13.73 6.30 2.35
CA GLY A 251 14.86 6.28 1.43
C GLY A 251 15.34 7.68 1.07
N LEU A 252 14.43 8.62 0.81
CA LEU A 252 14.79 10.01 0.54
C LEU A 252 13.72 10.99 1.02
N VAL A 253 14.11 11.92 1.90
CA VAL A 253 13.33 13.08 2.35
C VAL A 253 14.01 14.34 1.81
N ALA A 254 13.49 14.85 0.69
CA ALA A 254 13.97 16.04 -0.01
C ALA A 254 12.80 16.71 -0.74
N GLY A 255 12.94 17.96 -1.17
CA GLY A 255 11.95 18.64 -2.02
C GLY A 255 10.51 18.50 -1.52
N SER A 256 9.64 17.88 -2.32
CA SER A 256 8.21 17.64 -2.02
C SER A 256 7.95 16.41 -1.14
N CYS A 257 8.98 15.68 -0.73
CA CYS A 257 8.89 14.66 0.31
C CYS A 257 9.21 15.31 1.65
N VAL A 258 8.20 15.96 2.24
CA VAL A 258 8.35 16.61 3.55
C VAL A 258 7.60 15.81 4.59
N VAL A 259 8.34 15.25 5.55
CA VAL A 259 7.82 14.46 6.65
C VAL A 259 8.09 15.20 7.95
N HIS A 260 7.08 15.28 8.80
CA HIS A 260 7.16 15.92 10.11
C HIS A 260 6.96 14.88 11.21
N ASP A 261 7.84 14.81 12.19
CA ASP A 261 7.53 14.15 13.46
C ASP A 261 6.32 14.85 14.10
N TYR A 262 5.37 14.05 14.58
CA TYR A 262 4.12 14.55 15.13
C TYR A 262 4.31 15.53 16.30
N PHE A 263 5.34 15.32 17.12
CA PHE A 263 5.63 16.18 18.29
C PHE A 263 6.75 17.19 18.02
N TRP A 264 7.75 16.82 17.22
CA TRP A 264 8.98 17.58 17.03
C TRP A 264 9.06 18.32 15.68
N GLY A 265 8.00 18.28 14.88
CA GLY A 265 7.95 18.96 13.58
C GLY A 265 9.01 18.39 12.63
N ASP A 266 9.81 19.26 12.01
CA ASP A 266 10.77 18.86 10.96
C ASP A 266 11.96 18.02 11.47
N ARG A 267 12.06 17.82 12.79
CA ARG A 267 13.13 17.05 13.42
C ARG A 267 12.82 15.55 13.40
N LEU A 268 13.23 14.90 12.31
CA LEU A 268 13.14 13.45 12.10
C LEU A 268 14.27 12.67 12.81
N ILE A 269 14.51 12.94 14.11
CA ILE A 269 15.60 12.30 14.88
C ILE A 269 15.31 10.85 15.27
N PHE A 270 14.04 10.45 15.23
CA PHE A 270 13.59 9.09 15.53
C PHE A 270 13.27 8.29 14.27
N ASP A 271 13.60 8.84 13.09
CA ASP A 271 13.48 8.15 11.81
C ASP A 271 14.86 8.03 11.18
N ARG A 272 15.06 6.97 10.39
CA ARG A 272 16.25 6.83 9.55
C ARG A 272 15.88 7.32 8.16
N VAL A 273 16.41 8.46 7.77
CA VAL A 273 16.06 9.10 6.50
C VAL A 273 17.30 9.39 5.64
N GLY A 274 17.21 9.11 4.35
CA GLY A 274 18.17 9.64 3.38
C GLY A 274 17.86 11.10 3.06
N ARG A 275 18.90 11.91 2.82
CA ARG A 275 18.77 13.34 2.46
C ARG A 275 19.55 13.71 1.19
N ASP A 276 20.41 12.82 0.71
CA ASP A 276 21.21 13.01 -0.50
C ASP A 276 20.52 12.30 -1.68
N PRO A 277 20.04 13.04 -2.69
CA PRO A 277 19.45 12.44 -3.89
C PRO A 277 20.44 11.56 -4.68
N ALA A 278 21.75 11.80 -4.56
CA ALA A 278 22.78 10.98 -5.20
C ALA A 278 23.05 9.67 -4.43
N ALA A 279 22.69 9.61 -3.16
CA ALA A 279 22.84 8.43 -2.30
C ALA A 279 21.65 8.26 -1.34
N PRO A 280 20.43 7.92 -1.86
CA PRO A 280 19.29 7.62 -1.00
C PRO A 280 19.59 6.48 -0.02
N LEU A 281 18.98 6.52 1.15
CA LEU A 281 19.08 5.46 2.14
C LEU A 281 18.46 4.17 1.58
N LYS A 282 19.28 3.13 1.47
CA LYS A 282 18.81 1.83 0.98
C LYS A 282 18.16 1.04 2.11
N PRO A 283 16.96 0.46 1.91
CA PRO A 283 16.30 -0.35 2.94
C PRO A 283 16.98 -1.71 3.16
N ARG A 284 17.82 -2.17 2.21
CA ARG A 284 18.49 -3.48 2.24
C ARG A 284 17.54 -4.61 2.62
N VAL A 285 16.44 -4.70 1.88
CA VAL A 285 15.51 -5.83 1.93
C VAL A 285 15.68 -6.70 0.69
N GLY A 286 15.37 -7.99 0.80
CA GLY A 286 15.42 -8.95 -0.29
C GLY A 286 14.32 -8.76 -1.33
N ASP A 287 14.22 -9.73 -2.23
CA ASP A 287 13.14 -9.78 -3.23
C ASP A 287 11.79 -10.07 -2.58
N LEU A 288 10.71 -9.71 -3.29
CA LEU A 288 9.37 -10.10 -2.88
C LEU A 288 9.23 -11.62 -3.08
N ALA A 289 9.15 -12.36 -1.99
CA ALA A 289 9.17 -13.82 -2.02
C ALA A 289 8.37 -14.42 -0.85
N HIS A 290 8.15 -15.74 -0.91
CA HIS A 290 7.58 -16.49 0.21
C HIS A 290 8.65 -16.72 1.28
N ASN A 291 8.80 -15.77 2.20
CA ASN A 291 9.75 -15.84 3.32
C ASN A 291 9.12 -16.46 4.59
N GLY A 292 8.11 -17.30 4.43
CA GLY A 292 7.20 -17.78 5.48
C GLY A 292 5.86 -17.04 5.51
N GLY A 293 4.90 -17.57 6.28
CA GLY A 293 3.54 -17.03 6.35
C GLY A 293 2.65 -17.39 5.15
N SER A 294 1.46 -16.79 5.09
CA SER A 294 0.45 -17.01 4.05
C SER A 294 0.60 -16.09 2.84
N THR A 295 1.39 -15.02 2.95
CA THR A 295 1.57 -13.99 1.91
C THR A 295 3.06 -13.71 1.67
N THR A 296 3.41 -13.11 0.53
CA THR A 296 4.81 -12.80 0.20
C THR A 296 5.29 -11.53 0.89
N THR A 297 6.57 -11.50 1.28
CA THR A 297 7.14 -10.38 2.04
C THR A 297 8.49 -9.96 1.46
N ARG A 298 9.05 -8.86 1.98
CA ARG A 298 10.41 -8.39 1.69
C ARG A 298 11.25 -8.56 2.97
N LEU A 299 12.10 -9.59 3.02
CA LEU A 299 12.90 -9.91 4.22
C LEU A 299 14.03 -8.88 4.41
N PRO A 300 14.18 -8.24 5.59
CA PRO A 300 15.38 -7.45 5.88
C PRO A 300 16.66 -8.29 5.76
N LEU A 301 17.68 -7.73 5.11
CA LEU A 301 18.98 -8.36 4.93
C LEU A 301 19.98 -7.85 5.97
N GLY A 302 21.11 -8.56 6.11
CA GLY A 302 22.19 -8.16 7.01
C GLY A 302 22.63 -6.70 6.81
N GLY A 303 22.65 -5.95 7.92
CA GLY A 303 22.98 -4.52 7.95
C GLY A 303 21.88 -3.59 7.45
N SER A 304 20.63 -4.08 7.34
CA SER A 304 19.46 -3.26 7.08
C SER A 304 19.27 -2.19 8.16
N PRO A 305 18.94 -0.94 7.79
CA PRO A 305 18.60 0.11 8.76
C PRO A 305 17.28 -0.16 9.51
N ALA A 306 16.50 -1.16 9.09
CA ALA A 306 15.22 -1.49 9.70
C ALA A 306 15.33 -2.45 10.88
N VAL A 307 16.45 -3.16 11.04
CA VAL A 307 16.62 -4.17 12.09
C VAL A 307 16.80 -3.49 13.45
N ASP A 308 16.09 -3.99 14.47
CA ASP A 308 16.12 -3.53 15.86
C ASP A 308 16.03 -2.00 15.99
N PHE A 309 15.12 -1.39 15.22
CA PHE A 309 15.04 0.07 15.14
C PHE A 309 13.88 0.69 15.92
N ALA A 310 12.78 -0.03 16.15
CA ALA A 310 11.64 0.56 16.82
C ALA A 310 11.94 0.86 18.31
N GLU A 311 11.53 2.02 18.81
CA GLU A 311 11.66 2.30 20.25
C GLU A 311 10.92 1.24 21.11
N PRO A 312 11.50 0.82 22.25
CA PRO A 312 10.81 -0.07 23.20
C PRO A 312 9.48 0.51 23.69
N ALA A 313 8.50 -0.36 23.93
CA ALA A 313 7.19 0.04 24.45
C ALA A 313 7.33 0.88 25.74
N GLY A 314 6.69 2.05 25.78
CA GLY A 314 6.69 2.96 26.94
C GLY A 314 7.62 4.17 26.84
N TRP A 315 8.44 4.28 25.80
CA TRP A 315 9.10 5.55 25.44
C TRP A 315 8.13 6.45 24.66
N SER A 316 7.80 7.58 25.27
CA SER A 316 6.72 8.50 24.92
C SER A 316 6.77 9.05 23.48
N GLY A 317 5.74 8.78 22.67
CA GLY A 317 5.39 9.57 21.48
C GLY A 317 4.94 8.80 20.24
N THR A 318 4.93 7.46 20.26
CA THR A 318 4.41 6.65 19.14
C THR A 318 2.92 6.34 19.34
N VAL A 319 2.11 6.42 18.29
CA VAL A 319 0.71 5.94 18.28
C VAL A 319 0.61 4.53 17.68
N PHE A 320 1.69 4.06 17.05
CA PHE A 320 1.82 2.70 16.52
C PHE A 320 2.67 1.88 17.49
N ASP A 321 2.01 1.07 18.31
CA ASP A 321 2.68 0.11 19.17
C ASP A 321 3.21 -1.07 18.36
N CYS A 322 4.33 -1.64 18.80
CA CYS A 322 4.86 -2.84 18.15
C CYS A 322 3.85 -4.00 18.21
N PRO A 323 3.44 -4.56 17.06
CA PRO A 323 2.53 -5.70 17.03
C PRO A 323 3.20 -6.96 17.59
N GLY A 324 2.45 -7.81 18.30
CA GLY A 324 3.00 -9.06 18.87
C GLY A 324 3.42 -10.12 17.83
N ILE A 325 3.01 -9.97 16.57
CA ILE A 325 3.40 -10.82 15.44
C ILE A 325 3.67 -9.98 14.18
N ASP A 326 4.54 -10.46 13.30
CA ASP A 326 4.81 -9.86 11.99
C ASP A 326 3.84 -10.37 10.90
N GLN A 327 4.05 -9.97 9.64
CA GLN A 327 3.25 -10.43 8.48
C GLN A 327 3.13 -11.95 8.37
N ARG A 328 4.16 -12.67 8.79
CA ARG A 328 4.27 -14.12 8.66
C ARG A 328 3.66 -14.86 9.84
N GLY A 329 3.23 -14.14 10.88
CA GLY A 329 2.81 -14.71 12.17
C GLY A 329 3.97 -15.00 13.12
N VAL A 330 5.18 -14.50 12.83
CA VAL A 330 6.36 -14.67 13.69
C VAL A 330 6.29 -13.67 14.84
N SER A 331 6.56 -14.12 16.07
CA SER A 331 6.51 -13.26 17.27
C SER A 331 7.47 -12.07 17.20
N ARG A 332 7.05 -10.92 17.73
CA ARG A 332 7.87 -9.69 17.87
C ARG A 332 7.75 -9.10 19.28
N PRO A 333 8.74 -8.34 19.79
CA PRO A 333 10.09 -8.16 19.23
C PRO A 333 10.97 -9.41 19.32
N ARG A 334 12.03 -9.45 18.52
CA ARG A 334 13.17 -10.38 18.61
C ARG A 334 14.47 -9.59 18.58
N ASP A 335 15.59 -10.22 18.91
CA ASP A 335 16.92 -9.60 18.92
C ASP A 335 17.60 -9.91 17.57
N GLY A 336 17.37 -9.05 16.58
CA GLY A 336 17.81 -9.25 15.19
C GLY A 336 19.30 -8.98 14.94
N ASP A 337 19.95 -8.21 15.80
CA ASP A 337 21.37 -7.84 15.75
C ASP A 337 22.25 -8.62 16.76
N SER A 338 21.62 -9.45 17.59
CA SER A 338 22.26 -10.30 18.59
C SER A 338 23.03 -9.53 19.67
N ASN A 339 22.59 -8.32 20.01
CA ASN A 339 23.19 -7.50 21.06
C ASN A 339 22.66 -7.83 22.48
N GLY A 340 21.67 -8.71 22.60
CA GLY A 340 21.02 -9.12 23.83
C GLY A 340 19.73 -8.38 24.15
N THR A 341 19.26 -7.48 23.28
CA THR A 341 18.04 -6.68 23.47
C THR A 341 17.08 -6.90 22.32
N ALA A 342 15.90 -7.46 22.60
CA ALA A 342 14.86 -7.61 21.59
C ALA A 342 14.14 -6.28 21.33
N ILE A 343 14.21 -5.79 20.10
CA ILE A 343 13.58 -4.56 19.64
C ILE A 343 12.80 -4.88 18.35
N CYS A 344 11.69 -4.20 18.11
CA CYS A 344 10.95 -4.46 16.88
C CYS A 344 11.64 -3.87 15.65
N ASP A 345 11.61 -4.61 14.57
CA ASP A 345 12.04 -4.10 13.28
C ASP A 345 11.07 -3.04 12.73
N SER A 346 11.56 -2.14 11.90
CA SER A 346 10.69 -1.38 11.01
C SER A 346 10.26 -2.25 9.85
N GLY A 347 8.99 -2.10 9.45
CA GLY A 347 8.40 -2.84 8.37
C GLY A 347 7.64 -4.07 8.81
N SER A 348 7.24 -4.84 7.81
CA SER A 348 6.27 -5.92 7.93
C SER A 348 6.84 -7.25 8.44
N VAL A 349 8.15 -7.33 8.63
CA VAL A 349 8.86 -8.57 8.95
C VAL A 349 9.83 -8.32 10.07
N GLU A 350 9.89 -9.26 11.01
CA GLU A 350 10.82 -9.28 12.14
C GLU A 350 11.98 -10.25 11.90
N ILE A 351 13.21 -9.80 12.12
CA ILE A 351 14.41 -10.63 12.18
C ILE A 351 14.73 -10.95 13.64
N GLY A 352 15.32 -12.12 13.88
CA GLY A 352 15.77 -12.56 15.20
C GLY A 352 16.79 -13.66 15.10
#